data_AF-A0A1B4XG21-F1
#
_entry.id   AF-A0A1B4XG21-F1
#
_cell.length_a   1.000
_cell.length_b   1.000
_cell.length_c   1.000
_cell.angle_alpha   90.00
_cell.angle_beta   90.00
_cell.angle_gamma   90.00
#
_symmetry.space_group_name_H-M   'P 1'
#
loop_
_entity.id
_entity.type
_entity.pdbx_description
1 polymer ?
#
loop_
_entity_poly.entity_id
_entity_poly.type
_entity_poly.pdbx_seq_one_letter_code
_entity_poly.pdbx_strand_id
1 'polypeptide(L)'
;MSLGDKHGNDGPAVFDVDGLARLTIGAAHVVTLTGEASYSLTDQLGKEFSVFNKAVRTYRPGLDINEDAPNEHPIAMSGSIEEWPEGGAEAFKRFLVERALRDTVVGVDIYSQLPSFADIHAQAIKQRRNKASKQGASDKELLALAMEENDSLNRKLKEEKETYDGLLQSAEVDRKLIESERDQTRVDYRSLQARLAHLEAALHTAGKQEETSIPDSFDDLEEWCKSYLSGSVHVMPRAIRHATKSSFENPALAYKTLVILRDQFVPMKQEGGLDKKRAYEQALAELGLEEQPSFAGGRAGEQGDEYVVQYYGRTRQLDRHIKGSSSREERFGFRLYFFWDDDSQQVVVGSFPSHLSTRAT
;
A
#
# COMPACT_ATOMS: atom_id res chain seq x y z
N MET A 1 26.84 -38.11 -9.59
CA MET A 1 26.33 -36.82 -10.11
C MET A 1 26.73 -35.77 -9.09
N SER A 2 27.64 -34.89 -9.48
CA SER A 2 28.26 -33.89 -8.59
C SER A 2 27.20 -32.90 -8.11
N LEU A 3 27.16 -32.65 -6.80
CA LEU A 3 26.51 -31.48 -6.21
C LEU A 3 27.26 -30.25 -6.74
N GLY A 4 26.66 -29.59 -7.74
CA GLY A 4 27.18 -28.36 -8.30
C GLY A 4 26.92 -27.19 -7.34
N ASP A 5 27.97 -26.42 -7.09
CA ASP A 5 28.00 -25.19 -6.31
C ASP A 5 26.76 -24.31 -6.51
N LYS A 6 26.03 -24.07 -5.41
CA LYS A 6 25.03 -22.98 -5.29
C LYS A 6 25.70 -21.68 -4.82
N HIS A 7 26.86 -21.35 -5.39
CA HIS A 7 27.38 -20.00 -5.27
C HIS A 7 26.75 -19.17 -6.38
N GLY A 8 25.97 -18.15 -5.98
CA GLY A 8 25.41 -17.18 -6.90
C GLY A 8 26.51 -16.69 -7.83
N ASN A 9 26.24 -16.73 -9.13
CA ASN A 9 27.16 -16.23 -10.13
C ASN A 9 27.27 -14.72 -9.95
N ASP A 10 28.23 -14.26 -9.14
CA ASP A 10 28.59 -12.85 -8.93
C ASP A 10 29.25 -12.30 -10.21
N GLY A 11 28.51 -12.35 -11.32
CA GLY A 11 28.91 -11.74 -12.56
C GLY A 11 28.77 -10.23 -12.48
N PRO A 12 29.53 -9.49 -13.30
CA PRO A 12 29.48 -8.03 -13.30
C PRO A 12 28.06 -7.53 -13.59
N ALA A 13 27.73 -6.37 -13.03
CA ALA A 13 26.51 -5.63 -13.31
C ALA A 13 26.37 -5.34 -14.81
N VAL A 14 25.12 -5.15 -15.26
CA VAL A 14 24.78 -5.00 -16.68
C VAL A 14 25.29 -3.66 -17.26
N PHE A 15 25.57 -2.67 -16.40
CA PHE A 15 26.15 -1.38 -16.77
C PHE A 15 27.00 -0.82 -15.61
N ASP A 16 27.70 0.29 -15.87
CA ASP A 16 28.52 1.00 -14.87
C ASP A 16 27.64 1.63 -13.76
N VAL A 17 27.57 0.92 -12.62
CA VAL A 17 26.79 1.30 -11.44
C VAL A 17 27.38 2.53 -10.74
N ASP A 18 28.70 2.64 -10.66
CA ASP A 18 29.36 3.78 -10.02
C ASP A 18 29.08 5.08 -10.79
N GLY A 19 29.05 5.00 -12.12
CA GLY A 19 28.63 6.13 -12.95
C GLY A 19 27.18 6.50 -12.75
N LEU A 20 26.27 5.51 -12.59
CA LEU A 20 24.87 5.80 -12.27
C LEU A 20 24.77 6.51 -10.92
N ALA A 21 25.44 5.98 -9.89
CA ALA A 21 25.45 6.56 -8.55
C ALA A 21 25.98 8.01 -8.55
N ARG A 22 27.04 8.29 -9.32
CA ARG A 22 27.58 9.65 -9.49
C ARG A 22 26.60 10.61 -10.16
N LEU A 23 25.86 10.14 -11.16
CA LEU A 23 24.90 10.97 -11.91
C LEU A 23 23.61 11.23 -11.13
N THR A 24 23.29 10.40 -10.13
CA THR A 24 22.07 10.52 -9.32
C THR A 24 22.34 10.97 -7.88
N ILE A 25 23.52 11.50 -7.58
CA ILE A 25 23.86 12.04 -6.25
C ILE A 25 22.80 13.06 -5.81
N GLY A 26 22.25 12.86 -4.61
CA GLY A 26 21.21 13.71 -4.03
C GLY A 26 19.79 13.42 -4.51
N ALA A 27 19.63 12.60 -5.54
CA ALA A 27 18.32 12.18 -6.07
C ALA A 27 17.97 10.72 -5.72
N ALA A 28 18.96 9.83 -5.72
CA ALA A 28 18.74 8.42 -5.43
C ALA A 28 19.92 7.77 -4.70
N HIS A 29 19.63 6.69 -3.96
CA HIS A 29 20.65 5.77 -3.44
C HIS A 29 20.79 4.58 -4.39
N VAL A 30 22.00 4.33 -4.87
CA VAL A 30 22.31 3.23 -5.77
C VAL A 30 23.19 2.23 -5.01
N VAL A 31 22.75 0.97 -4.94
CA VAL A 31 23.41 -0.09 -4.17
C VAL A 31 23.54 -1.33 -5.04
N THR A 32 24.73 -1.94 -5.06
CA THR A 32 24.95 -3.27 -5.63
C THR A 32 24.89 -4.32 -4.53
N LEU A 33 24.11 -5.36 -4.74
CA LEU A 33 23.95 -6.46 -3.78
C LEU A 33 24.71 -7.68 -4.28
N THR A 34 25.36 -8.38 -3.36
CA THR A 34 25.82 -9.76 -3.58
C THR A 34 24.61 -10.69 -3.62
N GLY A 35 24.78 -11.92 -4.14
CA GLY A 35 23.71 -12.92 -4.11
C GLY A 35 23.18 -13.18 -2.69
N GLU A 36 24.06 -13.27 -1.70
CA GLU A 36 23.65 -13.45 -0.30
C GLU A 36 22.84 -12.25 0.24
N ALA A 37 23.29 -11.03 -0.09
CA ALA A 37 22.59 -9.82 0.32
C ALA A 37 21.21 -9.67 -0.34
N SER A 38 21.03 -10.17 -1.58
CA SER A 38 19.72 -10.13 -2.25
C SER A 38 18.73 -11.12 -1.63
N TYR A 39 19.19 -12.28 -1.15
CA TYR A 39 18.36 -13.19 -0.34
C TYR A 39 17.97 -12.55 0.99
N SER A 40 18.93 -11.95 1.70
CA SER A 40 18.63 -11.25 2.96
C SER A 40 17.64 -10.08 2.76
N LEU A 41 17.72 -9.37 1.63
CA LEU A 41 16.74 -8.33 1.29
C LEU A 41 15.36 -8.93 1.03
N THR A 42 15.30 -10.06 0.34
CA THR A 42 14.05 -10.78 0.04
C THR A 42 13.37 -11.27 1.33
N ASP A 43 14.14 -11.75 2.30
CA ASP A 43 13.59 -12.20 3.59
C ASP A 43 12.97 -11.05 4.41
N GLN A 44 13.48 -9.83 4.21
CA GLN A 44 12.99 -8.62 4.89
C GLN A 44 11.80 -7.99 4.17
N LEU A 45 11.88 -7.82 2.83
CA LEU A 45 10.87 -7.11 2.05
C LEU A 45 9.78 -8.01 1.46
N GLY A 46 10.04 -9.31 1.35
CA GLY A 46 9.16 -10.29 0.70
C GLY A 46 9.56 -10.58 -0.75
N LYS A 47 9.12 -11.75 -1.25
CA LYS A 47 9.43 -12.25 -2.61
C LYS A 47 9.00 -11.26 -3.70
N GLU A 48 7.84 -10.62 -3.54
CA GLU A 48 7.30 -9.67 -4.51
C GLU A 48 8.16 -8.41 -4.68
N PHE A 49 8.96 -8.05 -3.68
CA PHE A 49 9.90 -6.93 -3.70
C PHE A 49 11.35 -7.36 -3.95
N SER A 50 11.61 -8.64 -4.21
CA SER A 50 12.97 -9.15 -4.43
C SER A 50 13.63 -8.60 -5.71
N VAL A 51 14.96 -8.73 -5.76
CA VAL A 51 15.80 -8.46 -6.94
C VAL A 51 16.81 -9.60 -7.11
N PHE A 52 16.94 -10.13 -8.32
CA PHE A 52 17.74 -11.34 -8.61
C PHE A 52 18.22 -11.35 -10.07
N ASN A 53 19.12 -12.29 -10.43
CA ASN A 53 19.59 -12.49 -11.81
C ASN A 53 20.07 -11.21 -12.52
N LYS A 54 20.83 -10.38 -11.80
CA LYS A 54 21.34 -9.08 -12.26
C LYS A 54 20.25 -8.08 -12.67
N ALA A 55 19.02 -8.28 -12.20
CA ALA A 55 17.95 -7.30 -12.36
C ALA A 55 18.26 -6.03 -11.58
N VAL A 56 17.62 -4.93 -11.99
CA VAL A 56 17.65 -3.65 -11.29
C VAL A 56 16.26 -3.37 -10.76
N ARG A 57 16.14 -3.22 -9.44
CA ARG A 57 14.87 -2.83 -8.79
C ARG A 57 14.93 -1.42 -8.27
N THR A 58 13.89 -0.64 -8.54
CA THR A 58 13.77 0.76 -8.10
C THR A 58 12.73 0.83 -6.98
N TYR A 59 13.17 1.12 -5.76
CA TYR A 59 12.27 1.44 -4.65
C TYR A 59 11.96 2.94 -4.65
N ARG A 60 10.70 3.30 -4.41
CA ARG A 60 10.24 4.70 -4.39
C ARG A 60 10.32 5.22 -2.96
N PRO A 61 10.46 6.54 -2.77
CA PRO A 61 10.47 7.13 -1.44
C PRO A 61 9.20 6.75 -0.67
N GLY A 62 9.36 6.38 0.60
CA GLY A 62 8.23 6.03 1.47
C GLY A 62 7.71 4.59 1.34
N LEU A 63 8.48 3.68 0.73
CA LEU A 63 8.10 2.26 0.58
C LEU A 63 7.45 1.69 1.85
N ASP A 64 6.18 1.27 1.71
CA ASP A 64 5.47 0.47 2.69
C ASP A 64 5.18 -0.93 2.12
N ILE A 65 5.95 -1.92 2.58
CA ILE A 65 5.83 -3.32 2.14
C ILE A 65 4.47 -3.98 2.45
N ASN A 66 3.62 -3.33 3.25
CA ASN A 66 2.29 -3.83 3.58
C ASN A 66 1.21 -3.30 2.62
N GLU A 67 1.44 -2.13 2.03
CA GLU A 67 0.41 -1.37 1.31
C GLU A 67 0.77 -1.17 -0.16
N ASP A 68 2.05 -0.96 -0.46
CA ASP A 68 2.50 -0.60 -1.79
C ASP A 68 2.38 -1.76 -2.76
N ALA A 69 1.99 -1.46 -3.99
CA ALA A 69 1.90 -2.47 -5.02
C ALA A 69 3.30 -2.72 -5.63
N PRO A 70 3.72 -3.99 -5.86
CA PRO A 70 5.07 -4.28 -6.35
C PRO A 70 5.45 -3.58 -7.67
N ASN A 71 4.48 -3.22 -8.51
CA ASN A 71 4.68 -2.51 -9.78
C ASN A 71 5.00 -1.02 -9.61
N GLU A 72 4.63 -0.41 -8.48
CA GLU A 72 5.04 0.96 -8.13
C GLU A 72 6.55 1.04 -7.86
N HIS A 73 7.15 -0.12 -7.55
CA HIS A 73 8.56 -0.36 -7.30
C HIS A 73 9.17 -1.26 -8.38
N PRO A 74 9.33 -0.77 -9.61
CA PRO A 74 9.55 -1.61 -10.79
C PRO A 74 10.88 -2.36 -10.73
N ILE A 75 10.86 -3.57 -11.30
CA ILE A 75 12.04 -4.41 -11.55
C ILE A 75 12.28 -4.52 -13.05
N ALA A 76 13.53 -4.30 -13.47
CA ALA A 76 13.98 -4.53 -14.84
C ALA A 76 14.92 -5.73 -14.87
N MET A 77 14.56 -6.76 -15.63
CA MET A 77 15.37 -7.97 -15.77
C MET A 77 16.58 -7.70 -16.67
N SER A 78 17.69 -8.43 -16.44
CA SER A 78 18.93 -8.27 -17.20
C SER A 78 18.73 -8.35 -18.71
N GLY A 79 17.99 -9.34 -19.20
CA GLY A 79 17.66 -9.45 -20.63
C GLY A 79 16.90 -8.22 -21.17
N SER A 80 15.93 -7.70 -20.42
CA SER A 80 15.18 -6.49 -20.80
C SER A 80 16.04 -5.23 -20.79
N ILE A 81 17.07 -5.17 -19.93
CA ILE A 81 18.03 -4.07 -19.88
C ILE A 81 18.98 -4.13 -21.09
N GLU A 82 19.45 -5.33 -21.45
CA GLU A 82 20.32 -5.54 -22.62
C GLU A 82 19.60 -5.22 -23.93
N GLU A 83 18.32 -5.60 -24.04
CA GLU A 83 17.45 -5.34 -25.19
C GLU A 83 16.75 -3.97 -25.13
N TRP A 84 17.10 -3.11 -24.17
CA TRP A 84 16.42 -1.83 -23.99
C TRP A 84 16.49 -0.98 -25.27
N PRO A 85 15.38 -0.35 -25.69
CA PRO A 85 15.35 0.44 -26.91
C PRO A 85 16.43 1.53 -26.92
N GLU A 86 16.94 1.84 -28.11
CA GLU A 86 17.81 3.00 -28.36
C GLU A 86 19.19 2.94 -27.67
N GLY A 87 19.67 1.75 -27.31
CA GLY A 87 21.07 1.57 -26.88
C GLY A 87 21.30 0.62 -25.71
N GLY A 88 20.37 -0.28 -25.41
CA GLY A 88 20.54 -1.33 -24.41
C GLY A 88 20.86 -0.76 -23.03
N ALA A 89 21.83 -1.37 -22.34
CA ALA A 89 22.14 -1.08 -20.95
C ALA A 89 22.49 0.40 -20.67
N GLU A 90 23.17 1.09 -21.58
CA GLU A 90 23.49 2.51 -21.42
C GLU A 90 22.28 3.44 -21.64
N ALA A 91 21.35 3.06 -22.54
CA ALA A 91 20.08 3.77 -22.68
C ALA A 91 19.20 3.58 -21.44
N PHE A 92 19.18 2.37 -20.88
CA PHE A 92 18.49 2.10 -19.61
C PHE A 92 19.10 2.89 -18.44
N LYS A 93 20.44 2.98 -18.35
CA LYS A 93 21.13 3.82 -17.36
C LYS A 93 20.69 5.28 -17.46
N ARG A 94 20.60 5.83 -18.68
CA ARG A 94 20.12 7.20 -18.91
C ARG A 94 18.67 7.37 -18.48
N PHE A 95 17.82 6.41 -18.83
CA PHE A 95 16.42 6.38 -18.39
C PHE A 95 16.31 6.43 -16.86
N LEU A 96 17.13 5.67 -16.12
CA LEU A 96 17.15 5.71 -14.66
C LEU A 96 17.57 7.08 -14.12
N VAL A 97 18.58 7.72 -14.72
CA VAL A 97 19.01 9.07 -14.32
C VAL A 97 17.89 10.08 -14.54
N GLU A 98 17.31 10.12 -15.74
CA GLU A 98 16.22 11.03 -16.07
C GLU A 98 15.01 10.83 -15.16
N ARG A 99 14.68 9.58 -14.87
CA ARG A 99 13.57 9.25 -13.98
C ARG A 99 13.84 9.70 -12.55
N ALA A 100 15.00 9.36 -11.99
CA ALA A 100 15.39 9.75 -10.64
C ALA A 100 15.35 11.28 -10.46
N LEU A 101 15.91 12.02 -11.41
CA LEU A 101 15.91 13.49 -11.38
C LEU A 101 14.49 14.06 -11.54
N ARG A 102 13.67 13.52 -12.43
CA ARG A 102 12.27 13.95 -12.58
C ARG A 102 11.50 13.80 -11.26
N ASP A 103 11.69 12.67 -10.59
CA ASP A 103 10.99 12.38 -9.34
C ASP A 103 11.40 13.34 -8.21
N THR A 104 12.60 13.96 -8.26
CA THR A 104 12.98 15.03 -7.32
C THR A 104 12.24 16.35 -7.52
N VAL A 105 11.77 16.62 -8.75
CA VAL A 105 11.08 17.89 -9.11
C VAL A 105 9.56 17.75 -9.01
N VAL A 106 9.06 16.54 -9.22
CA VAL A 106 7.63 16.21 -9.05
C VAL A 106 7.26 16.10 -7.56
N GLY A 107 8.24 15.95 -6.67
CA GLY A 107 8.06 16.01 -5.23
C GLY A 107 7.92 17.45 -4.73
N VAL A 108 6.70 17.81 -4.33
CA VAL A 108 6.35 18.85 -3.34
C VAL A 108 7.18 20.14 -3.47
N ASP A 109 6.59 21.09 -4.21
CA ASP A 109 6.54 22.48 -3.71
C ASP A 109 7.81 23.33 -3.89
N ILE A 110 8.63 23.06 -4.91
CA ILE A 110 9.78 23.94 -5.26
C ILE A 110 9.34 25.40 -5.47
N TYR A 111 8.14 25.62 -5.99
CA TYR A 111 7.58 26.96 -6.19
C TYR A 111 6.98 27.59 -4.92
N SER A 112 6.66 26.84 -3.86
CA SER A 112 6.30 27.45 -2.56
C SER A 112 7.53 27.80 -1.73
N GLN A 113 8.65 27.10 -1.95
CA GLN A 113 9.89 27.32 -1.20
C GLN A 113 10.67 28.52 -1.71
N LEU A 114 10.36 29.03 -2.91
CA LEU A 114 10.96 30.23 -3.47
C LEU A 114 10.03 31.44 -3.28
N PRO A 115 10.51 32.55 -2.68
CA PRO A 115 9.70 33.75 -2.53
C PRO A 115 9.35 34.35 -3.90
N SER A 116 8.08 34.75 -4.07
CA SER A 116 7.61 35.37 -5.31
C SER A 116 8.25 36.75 -5.55
N PHE A 117 8.19 37.26 -6.78
CA PHE A 117 8.62 38.63 -7.07
C PHE A 117 7.85 39.65 -6.20
N ALA A 118 6.56 39.41 -5.93
CA ALA A 118 5.75 40.23 -5.05
C ALA A 118 6.27 40.20 -3.60
N ASP A 119 6.75 39.06 -3.10
CA ASP A 119 7.36 38.92 -1.77
C ASP A 119 8.65 39.71 -1.66
N ILE A 120 9.52 39.58 -2.66
CA ILE A 120 10.79 40.31 -2.74
C ILE A 120 10.52 41.82 -2.79
N HIS A 121 9.53 42.25 -3.57
CA HIS A 121 9.15 43.66 -3.71
C HIS A 121 8.56 44.23 -2.40
N ALA A 122 7.62 43.53 -1.78
CA ALA A 122 7.03 43.93 -0.50
C ALA A 122 8.09 44.00 0.62
N GLN A 123 9.01 43.03 0.69
CA GLN A 123 10.12 43.09 1.63
C GLN A 123 11.06 44.26 1.36
N ALA A 124 11.36 44.58 0.10
CA ALA A 124 12.20 45.71 -0.26
C ALA A 124 11.57 47.06 0.16
N ILE A 125 10.26 47.24 -0.03
CA ILE A 125 9.54 48.44 0.42
C ILE A 125 9.57 48.53 1.95
N LYS A 126 9.29 47.43 2.65
CA LYS A 126 9.34 47.36 4.11
C LYS A 126 10.72 47.72 4.66
N GLN A 127 11.80 47.24 4.03
CA GLN A 127 13.17 47.60 4.40
C GLN A 127 13.46 49.09 4.14
N ARG A 128 13.01 49.65 3.01
CA ARG A 128 13.14 51.09 2.71
C ARG A 128 12.43 51.94 3.76
N ARG A 129 11.19 51.59 4.13
CA ARG A 129 10.41 52.27 5.17
C ARG A 129 11.10 52.21 6.54
N ASN A 130 11.60 51.05 6.93
CA ASN A 130 12.34 50.89 8.20
C ASN A 130 13.63 51.72 8.23
N LYS A 131 14.35 51.81 7.10
CA LYS A 131 15.55 52.63 6.97
C LYS A 131 15.22 54.13 7.03
N ALA A 132 14.20 54.56 6.31
CA ALA A 132 13.72 55.95 6.32
C ALA A 132 13.27 56.39 7.72
N SER A 133 12.53 55.53 8.44
CA SER A 133 12.10 55.79 9.82
C SER A 133 13.29 55.94 10.78
N LYS A 134 14.31 55.07 10.67
CA LYS A 134 15.54 55.17 11.47
C LYS A 134 16.39 56.39 11.15
N GLN A 135 16.26 56.96 9.96
CA GLN A 135 16.99 58.14 9.50
C GLN A 135 16.25 59.46 9.76
N GLY A 136 15.09 59.41 10.44
CA GLY A 136 14.31 60.62 10.76
C GLY A 136 13.61 61.23 9.55
N ALA A 137 13.23 60.42 8.55
CA ALA A 137 12.46 60.86 7.39
C ALA A 137 11.14 61.53 7.79
N SER A 138 10.64 62.41 6.92
CA SER A 138 9.40 63.15 7.18
C SER A 138 8.17 62.24 7.20
N ASP A 139 7.14 62.64 7.96
CA ASP A 139 5.86 61.91 8.01
C ASP A 139 5.24 61.71 6.61
N LYS A 140 5.45 62.67 5.70
CA LYS A 140 4.97 62.61 4.31
C LYS A 140 5.65 61.49 3.51
N GLU A 141 6.96 61.29 3.70
CA GLU A 141 7.72 60.22 3.04
C GLU A 141 7.39 58.85 3.62
N LEU A 142 7.21 58.75 4.95
CA LEU A 142 6.79 57.52 5.60
C LEU A 142 5.37 57.09 5.17
N LEU A 143 4.47 58.06 5.03
CA LEU A 143 3.11 57.82 4.54
C LEU A 143 3.11 57.32 3.09
N ALA A 144 3.91 57.91 2.21
CA ALA A 144 4.03 57.48 0.82
C ALA A 144 4.54 56.02 0.72
N LEU A 145 5.57 55.67 1.47
CA LEU A 145 6.10 54.29 1.52
C LEU A 145 5.09 53.30 2.10
N ALA A 146 4.29 53.71 3.09
CA ALA A 146 3.24 52.86 3.65
C ALA A 146 2.06 52.65 2.69
N MET A 147 1.70 53.66 1.89
CA MET A 147 0.69 53.53 0.84
C MET A 147 1.17 52.59 -0.28
N GLU A 148 2.44 52.70 -0.69
CA GLU A 148 3.05 51.79 -1.66
C GLU A 148 3.11 50.33 -1.16
N GLU A 149 3.45 50.14 0.13
CA GLU A 149 3.41 48.83 0.79
C GLU A 149 1.99 48.24 0.77
N ASN A 150 0.97 49.04 1.12
CA ASN A 150 -0.44 48.61 1.09
C ASN A 150 -0.91 48.24 -0.32
N ASP A 151 -0.57 49.03 -1.32
CA ASP A 151 -0.93 48.72 -2.72
C ASP A 151 -0.27 47.43 -3.19
N SER A 152 1.00 47.22 -2.86
CA SER A 152 1.73 45.99 -3.17
C SER A 152 1.12 44.77 -2.48
N LEU A 153 0.75 44.89 -1.19
CA LEU A 153 0.10 43.82 -0.42
C LEU A 153 -1.31 43.51 -0.93
N ASN A 154 -2.09 44.53 -1.29
CA ASN A 154 -3.43 44.35 -1.85
C ASN A 154 -3.41 43.63 -3.20
N ARG A 155 -2.43 43.94 -4.06
CA ARG A 155 -2.23 43.21 -5.34
C ARG A 155 -1.90 41.75 -5.08
N LYS A 156 -0.94 41.47 -4.18
CA LYS A 156 -0.58 40.10 -3.80
C LYS A 156 -1.79 39.33 -3.26
N LEU A 157 -2.54 39.93 -2.34
CA LEU A 157 -3.73 39.28 -1.75
C LEU A 157 -4.78 38.95 -2.82
N LYS A 158 -4.93 39.81 -3.83
CA LYS A 158 -5.84 39.57 -4.94
C LYS A 158 -5.36 38.41 -5.83
N GLU A 159 -4.10 38.41 -6.23
CA GLU A 159 -3.49 37.34 -7.05
C GLU A 159 -3.56 35.98 -6.33
N GLU A 160 -3.26 35.97 -5.04
CA GLU A 160 -3.31 34.77 -4.20
C GLU A 160 -4.74 34.23 -4.07
N LYS A 161 -5.73 35.11 -3.88
CA LYS A 161 -7.16 34.71 -3.89
C LYS A 161 -7.60 34.12 -5.23
N GLU A 162 -7.27 34.78 -6.33
CA GLU A 162 -7.60 34.28 -7.68
C GLU A 162 -6.95 32.91 -7.94
N THR A 163 -5.72 32.72 -7.46
CA THR A 163 -5.01 31.43 -7.56
C THR A 163 -5.69 30.35 -6.72
N TYR A 164 -6.03 30.64 -5.46
CA TYR A 164 -6.73 29.69 -4.60
C TYR A 164 -8.12 29.33 -5.12
N ASP A 165 -8.88 30.32 -5.59
CA ASP A 165 -10.20 30.09 -6.18
C ASP A 165 -10.10 29.20 -7.42
N GLY A 166 -9.11 29.43 -8.29
CA GLY A 166 -8.83 28.59 -9.45
C GLY A 166 -8.42 27.16 -9.07
N LEU A 167 -7.56 26.99 -8.06
CA LEU A 167 -7.15 25.68 -7.55
C LEU A 167 -8.33 24.92 -6.93
N LEU A 168 -9.16 25.61 -6.14
CA LEU A 168 -10.36 25.02 -5.53
C LEU A 168 -11.34 24.54 -6.61
N GLN A 169 -11.57 25.36 -7.64
CA GLN A 169 -12.43 25.00 -8.76
C GLN A 169 -11.89 23.78 -9.52
N SER A 170 -10.59 23.72 -9.79
CA SER A 170 -9.95 22.54 -10.42
C SER A 170 -10.11 21.30 -9.55
N ALA A 171 -9.79 21.40 -8.25
CA ALA A 171 -9.91 20.29 -7.31
C ALA A 171 -11.36 19.78 -7.19
N GLU A 172 -12.36 20.68 -7.25
CA GLU A 172 -13.77 20.28 -7.26
C GLU A 172 -14.17 19.54 -8.54
N VAL A 173 -13.67 19.96 -9.70
CA VAL A 173 -13.92 19.29 -10.98
C VAL A 173 -13.26 17.91 -10.99
N ASP A 174 -11.99 17.83 -10.58
CA ASP A 174 -11.25 16.57 -10.49
C ASP A 174 -11.92 15.61 -9.52
N ARG A 175 -12.34 16.10 -8.34
CA ARG A 175 -13.09 15.30 -7.36
C ARG A 175 -14.37 14.73 -7.96
N LYS A 176 -15.15 15.56 -8.67
CA LYS A 176 -16.40 15.10 -9.31
C LYS A 176 -16.14 14.05 -10.39
N LEU A 177 -15.08 14.22 -11.19
CA LEU A 177 -14.71 13.26 -12.22
C LEU A 177 -14.32 11.92 -11.59
N ILE A 178 -13.45 11.93 -10.58
CA ILE A 178 -13.00 10.74 -9.85
C ILE A 178 -14.20 10.05 -9.17
N GLU A 179 -15.11 10.81 -8.55
CA GLU A 179 -16.32 10.25 -7.95
C GLU A 179 -17.22 9.57 -8.99
N SER A 180 -17.41 10.19 -10.16
CA SER A 180 -18.19 9.61 -11.25
C SER A 180 -17.55 8.35 -11.83
N GLU A 181 -16.25 8.36 -12.08
CA GLU A 181 -15.50 7.18 -12.59
C GLU A 181 -15.52 6.03 -11.58
N ARG A 182 -15.34 6.33 -10.29
CA ARG A 182 -15.44 5.36 -9.20
C ARG A 182 -16.83 4.74 -9.17
N ASP A 183 -17.88 5.55 -9.24
CA ASP A 183 -19.25 5.06 -9.15
C ASP A 183 -19.64 4.23 -10.38
N GLN A 184 -19.19 4.63 -11.58
CA GLN A 184 -19.33 3.83 -12.80
C GLN A 184 -18.61 2.47 -12.68
N THR A 185 -17.35 2.49 -12.27
CA THR A 185 -16.54 1.27 -12.07
C THR A 185 -17.18 0.34 -11.04
N ARG A 186 -17.77 0.89 -9.97
CA ARG A 186 -18.51 0.11 -8.97
C ARG A 186 -19.75 -0.57 -9.54
N VAL A 187 -20.51 0.13 -10.38
CA VAL A 187 -21.69 -0.46 -11.06
C VAL A 187 -21.26 -1.59 -11.99
N ASP A 188 -20.23 -1.35 -12.80
CA ASP A 188 -19.72 -2.33 -13.76
C ASP A 188 -19.16 -3.58 -13.06
N TYR A 189 -18.40 -3.38 -11.97
CA TYR A 189 -17.87 -4.46 -11.14
C TYR A 189 -18.99 -5.32 -10.54
N ARG A 190 -20.05 -4.71 -10.00
CA ARG A 190 -21.20 -5.44 -9.46
C ARG A 190 -21.95 -6.23 -10.52
N SER A 191 -22.12 -5.66 -11.71
CA SER A 191 -22.74 -6.35 -12.85
C SER A 191 -21.93 -7.58 -13.26
N LEU A 192 -20.59 -7.43 -13.32
CA LEU A 192 -19.69 -8.53 -13.63
C LEU A 192 -19.70 -9.62 -12.54
N GLN A 193 -19.67 -9.24 -11.26
CA GLN A 193 -19.80 -10.17 -10.14
C GLN A 193 -21.11 -10.98 -10.20
N ALA A 194 -22.24 -10.33 -10.47
CA ALA A 194 -23.52 -11.03 -10.59
C ALA A 194 -23.52 -12.05 -11.75
N ARG A 195 -22.87 -11.71 -12.87
CA ARG A 195 -22.70 -12.63 -14.00
C ARG A 195 -21.78 -13.80 -13.66
N LEU A 196 -20.68 -13.54 -12.96
CA LEU A 196 -19.77 -14.59 -12.49
C LEU A 196 -20.51 -15.55 -11.54
N ALA A 197 -21.23 -15.03 -10.54
CA ALA A 197 -22.02 -15.85 -9.62
C ALA A 197 -23.06 -16.71 -10.36
N HIS A 198 -23.71 -16.19 -11.39
CA HIS A 198 -24.63 -16.96 -12.22
C HIS A 198 -23.93 -18.10 -12.99
N LEU A 199 -22.74 -17.81 -13.56
CA LEU A 199 -21.95 -18.81 -14.28
C LEU A 199 -21.39 -19.89 -13.34
N GLU A 200 -20.92 -19.50 -12.16
CA GLU A 200 -20.44 -20.40 -11.11
C GLU A 200 -21.57 -21.33 -10.62
N ALA A 201 -22.76 -20.79 -10.38
CA ALA A 201 -23.93 -21.60 -10.02
C ALA A 201 -24.30 -22.60 -11.14
N ALA A 202 -24.20 -22.19 -12.40
CA ALA A 202 -24.42 -23.07 -13.54
C ALA A 202 -23.35 -24.17 -13.65
N LEU A 203 -22.07 -23.84 -13.42
CA LEU A 203 -20.96 -24.82 -13.39
C LEU A 203 -21.08 -25.80 -12.22
N HIS A 204 -21.50 -25.31 -11.05
CA HIS A 204 -21.78 -26.14 -9.89
C HIS A 204 -22.91 -27.14 -10.16
N THR A 205 -23.99 -26.68 -10.81
CA THR A 205 -25.11 -27.54 -11.24
C THR A 205 -24.66 -28.58 -12.28
N ALA A 206 -23.66 -28.24 -13.10
CA ALA A 206 -23.06 -29.14 -14.09
C ALA A 206 -22.02 -30.12 -13.49
N GLY A 207 -21.83 -30.15 -12.17
CA GLY A 207 -20.98 -31.13 -11.47
C GLY A 207 -19.47 -30.91 -11.63
N LYS A 208 -19.03 -29.73 -12.07
CA LYS A 208 -17.60 -29.37 -12.14
C LYS A 208 -17.14 -28.67 -10.86
N GLN A 209 -17.12 -29.39 -9.73
CA GLN A 209 -16.41 -28.91 -8.55
C GLN A 209 -14.95 -29.37 -8.62
N GLU A 210 -14.02 -28.40 -8.63
CA GLU A 210 -12.64 -28.68 -8.27
C GLU A 210 -12.54 -28.77 -6.75
N GLU A 211 -12.02 -29.89 -6.26
CA GLU A 211 -11.82 -30.12 -4.83
C GLU A 211 -10.75 -29.14 -4.32
N THR A 212 -11.08 -28.35 -3.30
CA THR A 212 -10.11 -27.41 -2.71
C THR A 212 -9.07 -28.22 -1.93
N SER A 213 -7.86 -28.33 -2.47
CA SER A 213 -6.75 -28.97 -1.77
C SER A 213 -6.39 -28.18 -0.52
N ILE A 214 -6.08 -28.87 0.59
CA ILE A 214 -5.70 -28.23 1.86
C ILE A 214 -4.22 -28.53 2.11
N PRO A 215 -3.34 -27.52 2.03
CA PRO A 215 -1.92 -27.69 2.30
C PRO A 215 -1.62 -27.96 3.78
N ASP A 216 -0.50 -28.64 4.04
CA ASP A 216 0.00 -28.94 5.38
C ASP A 216 1.04 -27.92 5.89
N SER A 217 1.43 -26.94 5.08
CA SER A 217 2.34 -25.84 5.46
C SER A 217 1.89 -24.49 4.88
N PHE A 218 2.46 -23.39 5.38
CA PHE A 218 2.18 -22.02 4.89
C PHE A 218 3.11 -21.56 3.76
N ASP A 219 3.97 -22.43 3.22
CA ASP A 219 5.01 -22.04 2.26
C ASP A 219 4.42 -21.48 0.94
N ASP A 220 3.32 -22.08 0.50
CA ASP A 220 2.59 -21.73 -0.73
C ASP A 220 1.26 -21.02 -0.44
N LEU A 221 1.11 -20.47 0.77
CA LEU A 221 -0.13 -19.81 1.21
C LEU A 221 -0.61 -18.72 0.25
N GLU A 222 0.31 -17.89 -0.24
CA GLU A 222 -0.02 -16.78 -1.13
C GLU A 222 -0.62 -17.26 -2.46
N GLU A 223 0.02 -18.24 -3.10
CA GLU A 223 -0.43 -18.81 -4.37
C GLU A 223 -1.75 -19.58 -4.20
N TRP A 224 -1.88 -20.26 -3.07
CA TRP A 224 -3.11 -20.96 -2.70
C TRP A 224 -4.28 -19.98 -2.50
N CYS A 225 -4.06 -18.85 -1.82
CA CYS A 225 -5.07 -17.81 -1.68
C CYS A 225 -5.47 -17.23 -3.04
N LYS A 226 -4.50 -16.96 -3.92
CA LYS A 226 -4.75 -16.49 -5.30
C LYS A 226 -5.59 -17.50 -6.11
N SER A 227 -5.38 -18.80 -5.90
CA SER A 227 -6.08 -19.86 -6.64
C SER A 227 -7.49 -20.14 -6.12
N TYR A 228 -7.69 -20.15 -4.79
CA TYR A 228 -8.91 -20.68 -4.17
C TYR A 228 -9.77 -19.66 -3.44
N LEU A 229 -9.25 -18.47 -3.11
CA LEU A 229 -9.96 -17.45 -2.33
C LEU A 229 -10.26 -16.16 -3.11
N SER A 230 -9.59 -15.97 -4.26
CA SER A 230 -9.76 -14.80 -5.12
C SER A 230 -11.22 -14.50 -5.39
N GLY A 231 -11.61 -13.24 -5.15
CA GLY A 231 -12.99 -12.80 -5.35
C GLY A 231 -13.88 -12.85 -4.10
N SER A 232 -13.48 -13.59 -3.05
CA SER A 232 -14.29 -13.74 -1.82
C SER A 232 -13.55 -13.39 -0.53
N VAL A 233 -12.29 -13.83 -0.39
CA VAL A 233 -11.47 -13.57 0.80
C VAL A 233 -10.12 -13.00 0.37
N HIS A 234 -9.86 -11.75 0.74
CA HIS A 234 -8.59 -11.09 0.54
C HIS A 234 -7.72 -11.23 1.80
N VAL A 235 -6.65 -12.01 1.69
CA VAL A 235 -5.66 -12.15 2.76
C VAL A 235 -4.54 -11.14 2.53
N MET A 236 -4.39 -10.18 3.44
CA MET A 236 -3.43 -9.10 3.24
C MET A 236 -1.97 -9.62 3.25
N PRO A 237 -1.04 -9.00 2.51
CA PRO A 237 0.37 -9.41 2.48
C PRO A 237 1.00 -9.51 3.87
N ARG A 238 0.65 -8.59 4.78
CA ARG A 238 1.10 -8.65 6.19
C ARG A 238 0.64 -9.91 6.92
N ALA A 239 -0.58 -10.37 6.65
CA ALA A 239 -1.15 -11.56 7.26
C ALA A 239 -0.49 -12.83 6.72
N ILE A 240 -0.19 -12.87 5.42
CA ILE A 240 0.58 -13.96 4.79
C ILE A 240 1.97 -14.05 5.43
N ARG A 241 2.69 -12.93 5.52
CA ARG A 241 4.01 -12.89 6.16
C ARG A 241 3.96 -13.35 7.61
N HIS A 242 2.94 -12.95 8.35
CA HIS A 242 2.75 -13.37 9.73
C HIS A 242 2.55 -14.88 9.82
N ALA A 243 1.70 -15.45 8.94
CA ALA A 243 1.46 -16.89 8.89
C ALA A 243 2.71 -17.70 8.51
N THR A 244 3.46 -17.29 7.50
CA THR A 244 4.70 -17.98 7.08
C THR A 244 5.78 -17.98 8.16
N LYS A 245 5.80 -16.98 9.05
CA LYS A 245 6.74 -16.89 10.18
C LYS A 245 6.21 -17.54 11.47
N SER A 246 4.95 -17.97 11.47
CA SER A 246 4.29 -18.50 12.66
C SER A 246 4.83 -19.90 13.01
N SER A 247 4.83 -20.21 14.31
CA SER A 247 5.12 -21.56 14.82
C SER A 247 3.85 -22.40 15.04
N PHE A 248 2.73 -21.97 14.48
CA PHE A 248 1.45 -22.65 14.61
C PHE A 248 1.48 -24.06 14.00
N GLU A 249 1.15 -25.07 14.80
CA GLU A 249 1.36 -26.48 14.45
C GLU A 249 0.30 -27.07 13.52
N ASN A 250 -0.84 -26.39 13.32
CA ASN A 250 -1.94 -26.92 12.51
C ASN A 250 -2.31 -26.01 11.32
N PRO A 251 -1.45 -25.87 10.29
CA PRO A 251 -1.77 -25.09 9.09
C PRO A 251 -3.10 -25.49 8.45
N ALA A 252 -3.44 -26.79 8.45
CA ALA A 252 -4.70 -27.29 7.90
C ALA A 252 -5.94 -26.63 8.55
N LEU A 253 -5.92 -26.36 9.87
CA LEU A 253 -7.00 -25.62 10.54
C LEU A 253 -7.14 -24.19 10.00
N ALA A 254 -6.01 -23.51 9.76
CA ALA A 254 -6.02 -22.15 9.23
C ALA A 254 -6.59 -22.10 7.81
N TYR A 255 -6.16 -23.01 6.93
CA TYR A 255 -6.72 -23.15 5.58
C TYR A 255 -8.22 -23.44 5.61
N LYS A 256 -8.67 -24.41 6.44
CA LYS A 256 -10.10 -24.71 6.60
C LYS A 256 -10.90 -23.50 7.08
N THR A 257 -10.33 -22.69 7.97
CA THR A 257 -10.98 -21.46 8.45
C THR A 257 -11.16 -20.46 7.31
N LEU A 258 -10.16 -20.29 6.44
CA LEU A 258 -10.26 -19.43 5.25
C LEU A 258 -11.32 -19.95 4.26
N VAL A 259 -11.40 -21.27 4.08
CA VAL A 259 -12.46 -21.92 3.27
C VAL A 259 -13.84 -21.66 3.87
N ILE A 260 -14.02 -21.77 5.19
CA ILE A 260 -15.30 -21.45 5.85
C ILE A 260 -15.68 -19.98 5.62
N LEU A 261 -14.72 -19.05 5.69
CA LEU A 261 -14.98 -17.65 5.39
C LEU A 261 -15.50 -17.48 3.95
N ARG A 262 -14.86 -18.14 2.97
CA ARG A 262 -15.28 -18.14 1.57
C ARG A 262 -16.67 -18.77 1.36
N ASP A 263 -16.88 -19.98 1.87
CA ASP A 263 -18.04 -20.81 1.50
C ASP A 263 -19.27 -20.57 2.36
N GLN A 264 -19.09 -20.06 3.59
CA GLN A 264 -20.18 -19.89 4.56
C GLN A 264 -20.37 -18.42 4.95
N PHE A 265 -19.29 -17.72 5.33
CA PHE A 265 -19.41 -16.34 5.81
C PHE A 265 -19.78 -15.35 4.69
N VAL A 266 -19.10 -15.42 3.55
CA VAL A 266 -19.35 -14.52 2.41
C VAL A 266 -20.80 -14.66 1.90
N PRO A 267 -21.34 -15.87 1.60
CA PRO A 267 -22.73 -16.03 1.21
C PRO A 267 -23.73 -15.61 2.30
N MET A 268 -23.40 -15.83 3.59
CA MET A 268 -24.22 -15.35 4.71
C MET A 268 -24.31 -13.82 4.72
N LYS A 269 -23.22 -13.12 4.42
CA LYS A 269 -23.20 -11.65 4.39
C LYS A 269 -23.88 -11.07 3.16
N GLN A 270 -23.72 -11.70 2.00
CA GLN A 270 -24.29 -11.23 0.73
C GLN A 270 -25.80 -11.46 0.64
N GLU A 271 -26.28 -12.65 1.00
CA GLU A 271 -27.68 -13.05 0.81
C GLU A 271 -28.51 -13.02 2.09
N GLY A 272 -27.86 -13.12 3.25
CA GLY A 272 -28.54 -13.20 4.54
C GLY A 272 -29.26 -14.54 4.77
N GLY A 273 -30.11 -14.58 5.80
CA GLY A 273 -30.91 -15.75 6.16
C GLY A 273 -30.40 -16.53 7.38
N LEU A 274 -31.34 -17.02 8.18
CA LEU A 274 -31.05 -17.77 9.41
C LEU A 274 -30.34 -19.10 9.13
N ASP A 275 -30.66 -19.76 8.02
CA ASP A 275 -30.08 -21.06 7.68
C ASP A 275 -28.59 -20.95 7.34
N LYS A 276 -28.20 -19.91 6.59
CA LYS A 276 -26.79 -19.62 6.28
C LYS A 276 -26.00 -19.23 7.53
N LYS A 277 -26.62 -18.46 8.42
CA LYS A 277 -26.00 -18.15 9.71
C LYS A 277 -25.74 -19.41 10.54
N ARG A 278 -26.72 -20.31 10.63
CA ARG A 278 -26.57 -21.59 11.33
C ARG A 278 -25.51 -22.47 10.68
N ALA A 279 -25.47 -22.54 9.36
CA ALA A 279 -24.46 -23.30 8.62
C ALA A 279 -23.04 -22.78 8.91
N TYR A 280 -22.85 -21.46 8.93
CA TYR A 280 -21.58 -20.83 9.30
C TYR A 280 -21.18 -21.14 10.75
N GLU A 281 -22.09 -20.93 11.71
CA GLU A 281 -21.84 -21.21 13.13
C GLU A 281 -21.52 -22.70 13.37
N GLN A 282 -22.23 -23.59 12.68
CA GLN A 282 -21.99 -25.03 12.75
C GLN A 282 -20.63 -25.41 12.15
N ALA A 283 -20.27 -24.88 10.98
CA ALA A 283 -18.99 -25.16 10.34
C ALA A 283 -17.80 -24.71 11.21
N LEU A 284 -17.93 -23.57 11.90
CA LEU A 284 -16.92 -23.15 12.89
C LEU A 284 -16.88 -24.10 14.09
N ALA A 285 -18.05 -24.46 14.65
CA ALA A 285 -18.13 -25.34 15.81
C ALA A 285 -17.55 -26.74 15.55
N GLU A 286 -17.71 -27.28 14.34
CA GLU A 286 -17.12 -28.57 13.90
C GLU A 286 -15.58 -28.55 13.93
N LEU A 287 -14.97 -27.37 13.78
CA LEU A 287 -13.53 -27.16 13.93
C LEU A 287 -13.11 -26.69 15.32
N GLY A 288 -14.05 -26.59 16.27
CA GLY A 288 -13.80 -26.05 17.61
C GLY A 288 -13.47 -24.54 17.59
N LEU A 289 -14.01 -23.82 16.61
CA LEU A 289 -13.81 -22.39 16.41
C LEU A 289 -15.07 -21.60 16.80
N GLU A 290 -14.87 -20.37 17.26
CA GLU A 290 -15.94 -19.42 17.53
C GLU A 290 -15.58 -18.05 16.94
N GLU A 291 -16.55 -17.35 16.37
CA GLU A 291 -16.40 -15.97 15.95
C GLU A 291 -16.88 -15.01 17.05
N GLN A 292 -16.09 -13.98 17.31
CA GLN A 292 -16.40 -12.95 18.29
C GLN A 292 -16.05 -11.57 17.73
N PRO A 293 -16.74 -10.50 18.16
CA PRO A 293 -16.25 -9.14 17.98
C PRO A 293 -14.85 -9.03 18.59
N SER A 294 -13.90 -8.43 17.86
CA SER A 294 -12.59 -8.06 18.42
C SER A 294 -12.72 -7.13 19.62
N PHE A 295 -13.84 -6.40 19.70
CA PHE A 295 -14.13 -5.43 20.75
C PHE A 295 -15.40 -5.82 21.50
N ALA A 296 -15.24 -6.44 22.67
CA ALA A 296 -16.30 -6.60 23.66
C ALA A 296 -15.96 -5.75 24.90
N GLY A 297 -16.33 -4.46 24.88
CA GLY A 297 -16.19 -3.55 26.03
C GLY A 297 -15.62 -2.15 25.72
N GLY A 298 -15.85 -1.20 26.65
CA GLY A 298 -15.53 0.23 26.52
C GLY A 298 -14.06 0.62 26.66
N ARG A 299 -13.15 -0.07 25.95
CA ARG A 299 -11.70 0.27 25.89
C ARG A 299 -11.22 0.54 24.46
N ALA A 300 -12.06 1.19 23.66
CA ALA A 300 -11.75 1.57 22.27
C ALA A 300 -10.58 2.58 22.13
N GLY A 301 -10.03 3.12 23.23
CA GLY A 301 -8.98 4.13 23.22
C GLY A 301 -7.60 3.69 23.71
N GLU A 302 -7.42 2.43 24.15
CA GLU A 302 -6.17 1.95 24.77
C GLU A 302 -5.44 0.87 23.94
N GLN A 303 -5.85 0.61 22.70
CA GLN A 303 -5.45 -0.60 21.98
C GLN A 303 -4.63 -0.24 20.73
N GLY A 304 -3.45 -0.87 20.63
CA GLY A 304 -2.37 -0.48 19.73
C GLY A 304 -2.65 -0.66 18.24
N ASP A 305 -1.77 -0.06 17.44
CA ASP A 305 -1.81 0.06 15.98
C ASP A 305 -1.98 -1.28 15.22
N GLU A 306 -1.77 -2.44 15.87
CA GLU A 306 -1.87 -3.77 15.27
C GLU A 306 -3.28 -4.17 14.82
N TYR A 307 -4.34 -3.65 15.47
CA TYR A 307 -5.75 -3.91 15.12
C TYR A 307 -6.28 -3.03 13.99
N VAL A 308 -5.45 -2.11 13.53
CA VAL A 308 -5.75 -1.17 12.46
C VAL A 308 -4.91 -1.55 11.25
N VAL A 309 -5.54 -1.53 10.08
CA VAL A 309 -4.91 -1.76 8.79
C VAL A 309 -5.19 -0.57 7.89
N GLN A 310 -4.25 -0.22 7.02
CA GLN A 310 -4.61 0.56 5.85
C GLN A 310 -5.13 -0.44 4.80
N TYR A 311 -6.18 -0.05 4.10
CA TYR A 311 -6.79 -0.85 3.04
C TYR A 311 -7.37 0.10 2.00
N TYR A 312 -6.77 0.10 0.81
CA TYR A 312 -7.07 1.06 -0.27
C TYR A 312 -7.06 2.52 0.20
N GLY A 313 -6.00 2.91 0.91
CA GLY A 313 -5.82 4.28 1.42
C GLY A 313 -6.80 4.69 2.53
N ARG A 314 -7.58 3.74 3.07
CA ARG A 314 -8.48 3.96 4.20
C ARG A 314 -8.02 3.16 5.40
N THR A 315 -8.06 3.81 6.54
CA THR A 315 -7.84 3.15 7.82
C THR A 315 -9.06 2.30 8.18
N ARG A 316 -8.87 0.98 8.31
CA ARG A 316 -9.91 0.00 8.66
C ARG A 316 -9.51 -0.75 9.91
N GLN A 317 -10.49 -1.03 10.74
CA GLN A 317 -10.30 -1.74 11.99
C GLN A 317 -10.67 -3.21 11.80
N LEU A 318 -9.87 -4.12 12.34
CA LEU A 318 -10.16 -5.56 12.38
C LEU A 318 -11.19 -5.83 13.49
N ASP A 319 -12.47 -5.64 13.17
CA ASP A 319 -13.60 -5.64 14.10
C ASP A 319 -14.10 -7.04 14.49
N ARG A 320 -13.67 -8.08 13.77
CA ARG A 320 -14.04 -9.46 14.03
C ARG A 320 -12.81 -10.34 14.19
N HIS A 321 -12.94 -11.37 15.00
CA HIS A 321 -11.97 -12.45 15.02
C HIS A 321 -12.60 -13.81 15.18
N ILE A 322 -12.01 -14.80 14.53
CA ILE A 322 -12.25 -16.22 14.78
C ILE A 322 -11.20 -16.71 15.76
N LYS A 323 -11.65 -17.52 16.72
CA LYS A 323 -10.88 -17.93 17.88
C LYS A 323 -10.99 -19.46 17.99
N GLY A 324 -9.85 -20.13 18.07
CA GLY A 324 -9.79 -21.56 18.42
C GLY A 324 -9.34 -21.76 19.86
N SER A 325 -8.57 -22.83 20.11
CA SER A 325 -8.01 -23.14 21.41
C SER A 325 -7.31 -21.92 22.03
N SER A 326 -7.58 -21.64 23.31
CA SER A 326 -7.01 -20.49 24.03
C SER A 326 -5.70 -20.86 24.71
N SER A 327 -4.84 -21.62 24.03
CA SER A 327 -3.55 -21.99 24.60
C SER A 327 -2.67 -20.75 24.80
N ARG A 328 -1.97 -20.72 25.94
CA ARG A 328 -0.95 -19.69 26.23
C ARG A 328 0.29 -19.85 25.35
N GLU A 329 0.48 -21.05 24.81
CA GLU A 329 1.55 -21.34 23.86
C GLU A 329 1.06 -21.04 22.43
N GLU A 330 1.78 -20.14 21.77
CA GLU A 330 1.44 -19.62 20.43
C GLU A 330 1.29 -20.73 19.38
N ARG A 331 2.01 -21.84 19.55
CA ARG A 331 1.96 -23.02 18.68
C ARG A 331 0.58 -23.67 18.60
N PHE A 332 -0.23 -23.53 19.65
CA PHE A 332 -1.54 -24.16 19.79
C PHE A 332 -2.70 -23.14 19.77
N GLY A 333 -2.40 -21.86 19.98
CA GLY A 333 -3.39 -20.78 20.02
C GLY A 333 -3.74 -20.28 18.62
N PHE A 334 -5.00 -20.45 18.21
CA PHE A 334 -5.48 -19.97 16.90
C PHE A 334 -6.32 -18.68 17.04
N ARG A 335 -5.95 -17.66 16.26
CA ARG A 335 -6.70 -16.41 16.05
C ARG A 335 -6.60 -15.98 14.58
N LEU A 336 -7.73 -15.51 14.05
CA LEU A 336 -7.81 -14.88 12.73
C LEU A 336 -8.62 -13.60 12.86
N TYR A 337 -8.01 -12.46 12.52
CA TYR A 337 -8.60 -11.13 12.60
C TYR A 337 -8.98 -10.62 11.21
N PHE A 338 -10.21 -10.15 11.05
CA PHE A 338 -10.75 -9.74 9.76
C PHE A 338 -11.85 -8.69 9.91
N PHE A 339 -12.20 -8.06 8.78
CA PHE A 339 -13.40 -7.23 8.64
C PHE A 339 -14.13 -7.58 7.34
N TRP A 340 -15.37 -7.12 7.23
CA TRP A 340 -16.17 -7.22 6.01
C TRP A 340 -16.09 -5.90 5.22
N ASP A 341 -15.74 -5.98 3.94
CA ASP A 341 -15.73 -4.81 3.06
C ASP A 341 -17.01 -4.76 2.22
N ASP A 342 -17.92 -3.83 2.55
CA ASP A 342 -19.17 -3.66 1.82
C ASP A 342 -18.98 -3.19 0.37
N ASP A 343 -17.87 -2.50 0.06
CA ASP A 343 -17.57 -2.01 -1.28
C ASP A 343 -17.23 -3.17 -2.24
N SER A 344 -16.31 -4.06 -1.85
CA SER A 344 -15.91 -5.24 -2.65
C SER A 344 -16.75 -6.50 -2.40
N GLN A 345 -17.57 -6.52 -1.33
CA GLN A 345 -18.33 -7.69 -0.87
C GLN A 345 -17.43 -8.88 -0.54
N GLN A 346 -16.30 -8.61 0.09
CA GLN A 346 -15.27 -9.58 0.45
C GLN A 346 -14.92 -9.53 1.93
N VAL A 347 -14.38 -10.64 2.43
CA VAL A 347 -13.71 -10.70 3.72
C VAL A 347 -12.26 -10.25 3.56
N VAL A 348 -11.81 -9.32 4.40
CA VAL A 348 -10.41 -8.88 4.42
C VAL A 348 -9.74 -9.37 5.70
N VAL A 349 -8.77 -10.29 5.55
CA VAL A 349 -8.02 -10.87 6.67
C VAL A 349 -6.73 -10.08 6.89
N GLY A 350 -6.64 -9.41 8.04
CA GLY A 350 -5.50 -8.56 8.39
C GLY A 350 -4.44 -9.24 9.25
N SER A 351 -4.76 -10.34 9.94
CA SER A 351 -3.78 -11.13 10.71
C SER A 351 -4.28 -12.52 11.04
N PHE A 352 -3.42 -13.53 10.93
CA PHE A 352 -3.59 -14.93 11.39
C PHE A 352 -2.21 -15.63 11.32
N PRO A 353 -2.01 -16.85 11.87
CA PRO A 353 -2.91 -17.69 12.66
C PRO A 353 -2.81 -17.46 14.18
N SER A 354 -1.94 -16.57 14.66
CA SER A 354 -1.69 -16.35 16.09
C SER A 354 -2.30 -15.04 16.61
N HIS A 355 -2.22 -14.86 17.93
CA HIS A 355 -2.72 -13.66 18.61
C HIS A 355 -1.98 -12.38 18.16
N LEU A 356 -2.73 -11.30 17.98
CA LEU A 356 -2.13 -9.95 17.93
C LEU A 356 -1.71 -9.53 19.34
N SER A 357 -0.61 -8.79 19.44
CA SER A 357 -0.09 -8.33 20.72
C SER A 357 -0.93 -7.15 21.19
N THR A 358 -1.64 -7.33 22.30
CA THR A 358 -2.20 -6.19 23.03
C THR A 358 -1.08 -5.65 23.90
N ARG A 359 -0.51 -4.50 23.51
CA ARG A 359 0.55 -3.84 24.29
C ARG A 359 -0.01 -3.41 25.65
N ALA A 360 0.06 -4.32 26.62
CA ALA A 360 -0.09 -4.08 28.04
C ALA A 360 1.17 -4.61 28.74
N THR A 361 2.29 -3.97 28.45
CA THR A 361 3.50 -3.94 29.29
C THR A 361 4.09 -2.55 29.25
#